data_AF-A0A5D8YLG6-F1
#
_entry.id   AF-A0A5D8YLG6-F1
#
_cell.length_a   1.000
_cell.length_b   1.000
_cell.length_c   1.000
_cell.angle_alpha   90.00
_cell.angle_beta   90.00
_cell.angle_gamma   90.00
#
_symmetry.space_group_name_H-M   'P 1'
#
loop_
_entity.id
_entity.type
_entity.pdbx_description
1 polymer ?
#
loop_
_entity_poly.entity_id
_entity_poly.type
_entity_poly.pdbx_seq_one_letter_code
_entity_poly.pdbx_strand_id
1 'polypeptide(L)'
;MTTITITKGTKQGVDALLNEARRLGLEVSVSEENKEKTPKKLTYYQKQKLIKQLSQETNRNLTKRLYAEHGMPYPDDSNNGQ
;
A
#
# COMPACT_ATOMS: atom_id res chain seq x y z
N MET A 1 18.59 30.30 -4.03
CA MET A 1 17.41 29.42 -4.16
C MET A 1 17.82 28.03 -3.69
N THR A 2 17.29 27.55 -2.56
CA THR A 2 17.68 26.26 -1.99
C THR A 2 16.57 25.25 -2.29
N THR A 3 16.86 24.23 -3.07
CA THR A 3 15.88 23.20 -3.44
C THR A 3 15.95 22.04 -2.45
N ILE A 4 14.85 21.75 -1.76
CA ILE A 4 14.70 20.61 -0.86
C ILE A 4 13.82 19.56 -1.53
N THR A 5 14.36 18.38 -1.82
CA THR A 5 13.63 17.28 -2.45
C THR A 5 13.08 16.32 -1.39
N ILE A 6 11.75 16.25 -1.26
CA ILE A 6 11.07 15.27 -0.39
C ILE A 6 10.73 14.04 -1.24
N THR A 7 11.44 12.93 -1.04
CA THR A 7 11.29 11.71 -1.85
C THR A 7 10.18 10.78 -1.35
N LYS A 8 9.74 10.94 -0.09
CA LYS A 8 8.63 10.19 0.54
C LYS A 8 8.00 11.04 1.64
N GLY A 9 6.68 11.23 1.59
CA GLY A 9 5.92 11.95 2.61
C GLY A 9 4.42 11.79 2.38
N THR A 10 3.62 11.87 3.45
CA THR A 10 2.17 12.03 3.30
C THR A 10 1.88 13.46 2.87
N LYS A 11 0.79 13.68 2.12
CA LYS A 11 0.37 15.02 1.69
C LYS A 11 0.32 16.02 2.86
N GLN A 12 -0.24 15.58 3.99
CA GLN A 12 -0.31 16.37 5.22
C GLN A 12 1.06 16.78 5.78
N GLY A 13 2.06 15.90 5.72
CA GLY A 13 3.42 16.21 6.17
C GLY A 13 4.13 17.21 5.26
N VAL A 14 3.91 17.11 3.94
CA VAL A 14 4.44 18.08 2.96
C VAL A 14 3.79 19.45 3.17
N ASP A 15 2.47 19.49 3.40
CA ASP A 15 1.74 20.74 3.66
C ASP A 15 2.24 21.46 4.94
N ALA A 16 2.56 20.70 6.00
CA ALA A 16 3.12 21.27 7.22
C ALA A 16 4.50 21.91 6.98
N LEU A 17 5.37 21.26 6.22
CA LEU A 17 6.70 21.78 5.87
C LEU A 17 6.61 23.03 4.99
N LEU A 18 5.65 23.07 4.06
CA LEU A 18 5.37 24.24 3.23
C LEU A 18 4.92 25.45 4.06
N ASN A 19 4.03 25.23 5.04
CA ASN A 19 3.57 26.28 5.92
C ASN A 19 4.70 26.85 6.77
N GLU A 20 5.58 25.98 7.29
CA GLU A 20 6.72 26.40 8.07
C GLU A 20 7.75 27.17 7.24
N ALA A 21 8.01 26.73 6.00
CA ALA A 21 8.88 27.45 5.08
C ALA A 21 8.35 28.87 4.76
N ARG A 22 7.03 29.01 4.54
CA ARG A 22 6.40 30.33 4.37
C ARG A 22 6.53 31.21 5.60
N ARG A 23 6.34 30.64 6.80
CA ARG A 23 6.53 31.35 8.08
C ARG A 23 7.96 31.90 8.22
N LEU A 24 8.94 31.16 7.71
CA LEU A 24 10.36 31.52 7.73
C LEU A 24 10.78 32.44 6.55
N GLY A 25 9.85 32.82 5.67
CA GLY A 25 10.16 33.65 4.50
C GLY A 25 10.99 32.93 3.42
N LEU A 26 10.98 31.59 3.43
CA LEU A 26 11.70 30.77 2.45
C LEU A 26 10.81 30.53 1.23
N GLU A 27 11.35 30.82 0.04
CA GLU A 27 10.72 30.44 -1.22
C GLU A 27 10.91 28.93 -1.45
N VAL A 28 9.80 28.18 -1.36
CA VAL A 28 9.76 26.73 -1.58
C VAL A 28 8.79 26.40 -2.70
N SER A 29 9.18 25.46 -3.56
CA SER A 29 8.33 24.89 -4.61
C SER A 29 8.25 23.38 -4.43
N VAL A 30 7.06 22.82 -4.63
CA VAL A 30 6.87 21.36 -4.65
C VAL A 30 6.84 20.91 -6.10
N SER A 31 7.85 20.14 -6.49
CA SER A 31 7.82 19.35 -7.71
C SER A 31 7.41 17.92 -7.35
N GLU A 32 6.14 17.58 -7.54
CA GLU A 32 5.74 16.17 -7.53
C GLU A 32 6.31 15.51 -8.79
N GLU A 33 7.34 14.68 -8.64
CA GLU A 33 7.58 13.62 -9.61
C GLU A 33 6.42 12.64 -9.51
N ASN A 34 5.30 12.98 -10.14
CA ASN A 34 4.32 11.99 -10.54
C ASN A 34 5.04 11.08 -11.54
N LYS A 35 5.71 10.04 -11.02
CA LYS A 35 5.94 8.84 -11.80
C LYS A 35 4.54 8.35 -12.15
N GLU A 36 4.04 8.78 -13.31
CA GLU A 36 2.90 8.18 -13.95
C GLU A 36 3.14 6.67 -13.87
N LYS A 37 2.47 6.02 -12.93
CA LYS A 37 2.38 4.57 -12.90
C LYS A 37 1.48 4.25 -14.08
N THR A 38 2.05 4.26 -15.27
CA THR A 38 1.40 3.74 -16.46
C THR A 38 0.90 2.35 -16.06
N PRO A 39 -0.42 2.11 -16.10
CA PRO A 39 -0.97 0.86 -15.62
C PRO A 39 -0.37 -0.26 -16.46
N LYS A 40 0.44 -1.11 -15.82
CA LYS A 40 1.03 -2.27 -16.51
C LYS A 40 -0.12 -3.15 -16.99
N LYS A 41 -0.24 -3.30 -18.31
CA LYS A 41 -1.24 -4.18 -18.92
C LYS A 41 -0.85 -5.62 -18.61
N LEU A 42 -1.57 -6.23 -17.66
CA LEU A 42 -1.43 -7.66 -17.35
C LEU A 42 -2.04 -8.50 -18.48
N THR A 43 -1.36 -9.59 -18.85
CA THR A 43 -1.94 -10.59 -19.77
C THR A 43 -3.13 -11.30 -19.10
N TYR A 44 -3.99 -11.92 -19.90
CA TYR A 44 -5.12 -12.70 -19.37
C TYR A 44 -4.68 -13.74 -18.34
N TYR A 45 -3.61 -14.49 -18.64
CA TYR A 45 -3.03 -15.49 -17.74
C TYR A 45 -2.53 -14.88 -16.41
N GLN A 46 -1.83 -13.74 -16.48
CA GLN A 46 -1.36 -13.04 -15.28
C GLN A 46 -2.51 -12.55 -14.40
N LYS A 47 -3.60 -12.05 -15.01
CA LYS A 47 -4.81 -11.65 -14.29
C LYS A 47 -5.46 -12.85 -13.60
N GLN A 48 -5.62 -13.97 -14.31
CA GLN A 48 -6.22 -15.18 -13.73
C GLN A 48 -5.41 -15.73 -12.56
N LYS A 49 -4.08 -15.79 -12.70
CA LYS A 49 -3.18 -16.20 -11.61
C LYS A 49 -3.31 -15.27 -10.40
N LEU A 50 -3.32 -13.96 -10.61
CA LEU A 50 -3.45 -12.97 -9.55
C LEU A 50 -4.81 -13.06 -8.84
N ILE A 51 -5.90 -13.18 -9.60
CA ILE A 51 -7.26 -13.37 -9.05
C ILE A 51 -7.30 -14.62 -8.18
N LYS A 52 -6.75 -15.75 -8.66
CA LYS A 52 -6.72 -16.99 -7.88
C LYS A 52 -5.96 -16.82 -6.56
N GLN A 53 -4.79 -16.19 -6.60
CA GLN A 53 -3.98 -15.94 -5.39
C GLN A 53 -4.69 -15.02 -4.40
N LEU A 54 -5.27 -13.91 -4.90
CA LEU A 54 -6.01 -12.97 -4.06
C LEU A 54 -7.25 -13.60 -3.44
N SER A 55 -8.01 -14.39 -4.20
CA SER A 55 -9.18 -15.10 -3.69
C SER A 55 -8.80 -16.10 -2.60
N GLN A 56 -7.70 -16.85 -2.78
CA GLN A 56 -7.20 -17.77 -1.76
C GLN A 56 -6.79 -17.05 -0.48
N GLU A 57 -6.00 -15.97 -0.59
CA GLU A 57 -5.53 -15.20 0.56
C GLU A 57 -6.68 -14.50 1.29
N THR A 58 -7.62 -13.93 0.53
CA THR A 58 -8.82 -13.28 1.10
C THR A 58 -9.67 -14.29 1.86
N ASN A 59 -9.92 -15.46 1.27
CA ASN A 59 -10.69 -16.52 1.94
C ASN A 59 -9.98 -17.02 3.19
N ARG A 60 -8.65 -17.25 3.12
CA ARG A 60 -7.86 -17.68 4.27
C ARG A 60 -7.97 -16.68 5.43
N ASN A 61 -7.83 -15.38 5.13
CA ASN A 61 -7.90 -14.34 6.13
C ASN A 61 -9.31 -14.16 6.69
N LEU A 62 -10.34 -14.26 5.85
CA LEU A 62 -11.73 -14.22 6.30
C LEU A 62 -12.05 -15.40 7.23
N THR A 63 -11.67 -16.61 6.83
CA THR A 63 -11.86 -17.80 7.65
C THR A 63 -11.13 -17.67 8.98
N LYS A 64 -9.86 -17.24 9.00
CA LYS A 64 -9.13 -16.99 10.26
C LYS A 64 -9.86 -16.02 11.18
N ARG A 65 -10.43 -14.94 10.64
CA ARG A 65 -11.23 -13.99 11.42
C ARG A 65 -12.50 -14.62 11.98
N LEU A 66 -13.24 -15.37 11.18
CA LEU A 66 -14.45 -16.06 11.63
C LEU A 66 -14.15 -17.03 12.78
N TYR A 67 -13.08 -17.82 12.67
CA TYR A 67 -12.66 -18.72 13.74
C TYR A 67 -12.31 -17.93 15.02
N ALA A 68 -11.58 -16.83 14.90
CA ALA A 68 -11.25 -15.97 16.04
C ALA A 68 -12.51 -15.33 16.69
N GLU A 69 -13.46 -14.85 15.88
CA GLU A 69 -14.73 -14.26 16.36
C GLU A 69 -15.60 -15.29 17.11
N HIS A 70 -15.57 -16.55 16.68
CA HIS A 70 -16.29 -17.64 17.33
C HIS A 70 -15.48 -18.35 18.43
N GLY A 71 -14.28 -17.86 18.77
CA GLY A 71 -13.42 -18.46 19.79
C GLY A 71 -12.96 -19.89 19.45
N MET A 72 -13.00 -20.27 18.17
CA MET A 72 -12.61 -21.59 17.70
C MET A 72 -11.13 -21.59 17.26
N PRO A 73 -10.36 -22.65 17.54
CA PRO A 73 -9.01 -22.77 17.02
C PRO A 73 -9.05 -22.92 15.49
N TYR A 74 -8.33 -22.05 14.77
CA TYR A 74 -8.19 -22.20 13.33
C TYR A 74 -7.39 -23.49 13.04
N PRO A 75 -7.91 -24.43 12.22
CA PRO A 75 -7.19 -25.63 11.87
C PRO A 75 -5.95 -25.23 11.08
N ASP A 76 -4.77 -25.41 11.68
CA ASP A 76 -3.51 -25.12 11.00
C ASP A 76 -3.35 -26.07 9.81
N ASP A 77 -2.85 -25.56 8.68
CA ASP A 77 -2.60 -26.32 7.44
C ASP A 77 -1.48 -27.38 7.61
N SER A 78 -1.07 -27.73 8.83
CA SER A 78 0.04 -28.62 9.16
C SER A 78 -0.21 -30.11 8.88
N ASN A 79 -1.24 -30.48 8.13
CA ASN A 79 -1.57 -31.87 7.80
C ASN A 79 -1.82 -32.18 6.31
N ASN A 80 -1.45 -31.30 5.37
CA ASN A 80 -1.52 -31.60 3.92
C ASN A 80 -0.14 -31.67 3.27
N GLY A 81 0.74 -32.50 3.84
CA GLY A 81 2.12 -32.69 3.39
C GLY A 81 2.71 -34.08 3.61
N GLN A 82 1.88 -35.13 3.62
CA GLN A 82 2.32 -36.52 3.41
C GLN A 82 1.58 -37.11 2.21
#